data_AF-A0A387BGW7-F1
#
_entry.id   AF-A0A387BGW7-F1
#
_cell.length_a   1.000
_cell.length_b   1.000
_cell.length_c   1.000
_cell.angle_alpha   90.00
_cell.angle_beta   90.00
_cell.angle_gamma   90.00
#
_symmetry.space_group_name_H-M   'P 1'
#
loop_
_entity.id
_entity.type
_entity.pdbx_description
1 polymer ?
#
loop_
_entity_poly.entity_id
_entity_poly.type
_entity_poly.pdbx_seq_one_letter_code
_entity_poly.pdbx_strand_id
1 'polypeptide(L)'
;MRLPWFLRTALSPLVLAAIALSVPLTVIGMELSIPDDRAELPWSNVLVAFPAIVGAIGELEVVWRRLSVNRIAEALRRTLVVPTASALVSAATVAISYAALDVEGRIGDDHLVFPADVGNPWALTLFAGAGLGMAAALGVLMIVTFPLLTVFRADEVVAFNYVELDEQHLPTARTAVRGIAVVVACLPVAVTAFVLDWPLLAWPVTVVGVIAVIRVVGLQRRIGRSPI
;
A
#
# COMPACT_ATOMS: atom_id res chain seq x y z
N MET A 1 7.48 23.65 16.63
CA MET A 1 8.10 23.42 15.29
C MET A 1 7.00 23.22 14.26
N ARG A 2 7.10 23.87 13.09
CA ARG A 2 6.15 23.67 11.98
C ARG A 2 6.63 22.49 11.14
N LEU A 3 5.82 21.42 11.04
CA LEU A 3 6.15 20.27 10.17
C LEU A 3 6.39 20.78 8.73
N PRO A 4 7.40 20.28 8.00
CA PRO A 4 7.57 20.55 6.57
C PRO A 4 6.27 20.30 5.81
N TRP A 5 5.96 21.15 4.82
CA TRP A 5 4.69 21.11 4.10
C TRP A 5 4.37 19.72 3.54
N PHE A 6 5.41 19.02 3.08
CA PHE A 6 5.29 17.72 2.47
C PHE A 6 4.97 16.57 3.44
N LEU A 7 5.35 16.69 4.71
CA LEU A 7 4.95 15.71 5.72
C LEU A 7 3.48 15.91 6.09
N ARG A 8 2.95 17.14 5.98
CA ARG A 8 1.53 17.42 6.25
C ARG A 8 0.60 16.89 5.16
N THR A 9 1.08 16.80 3.93
CA THR A 9 0.31 16.23 2.82
C THR A 9 0.32 14.70 2.87
N ALA A 10 1.44 14.09 3.27
CA ALA A 10 1.55 12.64 3.41
C ALA A 10 0.91 12.07 4.71
N LEU A 11 1.09 12.73 5.86
CA LEU A 11 0.66 12.25 7.17
C LEU A 11 -0.65 12.93 7.60
N SER A 12 -1.77 12.32 7.26
CA SER A 12 -3.09 12.75 7.73
C SER A 12 -3.30 12.41 9.22
N PRO A 13 -4.33 13.00 9.87
CA PRO A 13 -4.69 12.59 11.23
C PRO A 13 -4.99 11.10 11.36
N LEU A 14 -5.59 10.48 10.34
CA LEU A 14 -5.85 9.04 10.32
C LEU A 14 -4.56 8.23 10.25
N VAL A 15 -3.65 8.60 9.35
CA VAL A 15 -2.34 7.92 9.22
C VAL A 15 -1.50 8.13 10.47
N LEU A 16 -1.53 9.32 11.06
CA LEU A 16 -0.86 9.60 12.34
C LEU A 16 -1.44 8.78 13.48
N ALA A 17 -2.78 8.63 13.54
CA ALA A 17 -3.42 7.77 14.54
C ALA A 17 -3.03 6.31 14.33
N ALA A 18 -2.97 5.83 13.09
CA ALA A 18 -2.52 4.48 12.77
C ALA A 18 -1.04 4.27 13.16
N ILE A 19 -0.15 5.22 12.83
CA ILE A 19 1.25 5.20 13.29
C ILE A 19 1.33 5.24 14.82
N ALA A 20 0.52 6.06 15.51
CA ALA A 20 0.52 6.10 16.96
C ALA A 20 0.07 4.78 17.59
N LEU A 21 -0.90 4.10 16.96
CA LEU A 21 -1.37 2.77 17.36
C LEU A 21 -0.29 1.69 17.18
N SER A 22 0.70 1.91 16.30
CA SER A 22 1.84 0.99 16.15
C SER A 22 2.60 0.82 17.46
N VAL A 23 2.71 1.86 18.28
CA VAL A 23 3.48 1.84 19.53
C VAL A 23 2.94 0.81 20.53
N PRO A 24 1.69 0.92 21.03
CA PRO A 24 1.17 -0.06 21.99
C PRO A 24 1.11 -1.47 21.39
N LEU A 25 0.80 -1.60 20.10
CA LEU A 25 0.76 -2.92 19.45
C LEU A 25 2.13 -3.55 19.28
N THR A 26 3.17 -2.74 19.06
CA THR A 26 4.57 -3.20 19.03
C THR A 26 5.00 -3.68 20.41
N VAL A 27 4.67 -2.95 21.47
CA VAL A 27 4.95 -3.36 22.85
C VAL A 27 4.24 -4.68 23.19
N ILE A 28 2.94 -4.78 22.86
CA ILE A 28 2.17 -6.01 23.09
C ILE A 28 2.75 -7.17 22.27
N GLY A 29 3.09 -6.94 21.00
CA GLY A 29 3.70 -7.97 20.14
C GLY A 29 5.03 -8.48 20.68
N MET A 30 5.88 -7.58 21.21
CA MET A 30 7.13 -7.96 21.87
C MET A 30 6.87 -8.79 23.13
N GLU A 31 6.01 -8.33 24.04
CA GLU A 31 5.68 -9.06 25.28
C GLU A 31 5.12 -10.46 25.00
N LEU A 32 4.25 -10.58 24.00
CA LEU A 32 3.67 -11.86 23.58
C LEU A 32 4.66 -12.76 22.84
N SER A 33 5.77 -12.22 22.32
CA SER A 33 6.81 -13.00 21.65
C SER A 33 7.85 -13.60 22.61
N ILE A 34 7.95 -13.10 23.85
CA ILE A 34 8.88 -13.62 24.87
C ILE A 34 8.63 -15.10 25.18
N PRO A 35 7.39 -15.58 25.40
CA PRO A 35 7.14 -16.99 25.70
C PRO A 35 7.08 -17.90 24.45
N ASP A 36 7.17 -17.36 23.23
CA ASP A 36 6.98 -18.11 21.97
C ASP A 36 8.29 -18.65 21.41
N ASP A 37 8.89 -19.62 22.09
CA ASP A 37 10.18 -20.24 21.78
C ASP A 37 10.31 -20.84 20.37
N ARG A 38 9.19 -21.06 19.66
CA ARG A 38 9.16 -21.69 18.33
C ARG A 38 8.75 -20.79 17.17
N ALA A 39 8.50 -19.50 17.42
CA ALA A 39 7.99 -18.55 16.42
C ALA A 39 6.64 -18.98 15.80
N GLU A 40 5.86 -19.80 16.51
CA GLU A 40 4.63 -20.36 15.97
C GLU A 40 3.47 -19.38 16.09
N LEU A 41 3.59 -18.39 16.99
CA LEU A 41 2.52 -17.42 17.20
C LEU A 41 2.62 -16.27 16.18
N PRO A 42 1.47 -15.83 15.63
CA PRO A 42 1.43 -14.76 14.65
C PRO A 42 1.89 -13.41 15.21
N TRP A 43 2.01 -13.26 16.53
CA TRP A 43 2.35 -12.03 17.23
C TRP A 43 3.77 -11.53 16.92
N SER A 44 4.72 -12.44 16.69
CA SER A 44 6.09 -12.11 16.27
C SER A 44 6.10 -11.36 14.92
N ASN A 45 5.19 -11.73 14.02
CA ASN A 45 5.05 -11.10 12.70
C ASN A 45 4.30 -9.76 12.76
N VAL A 46 3.54 -9.47 13.81
CA VAL A 46 2.80 -8.20 13.95
C VAL A 46 3.75 -7.00 13.93
N LEU A 47 4.94 -7.14 14.51
CA LEU A 47 5.99 -6.11 14.55
C LEU A 47 6.40 -5.65 13.14
N VAL A 48 6.47 -6.59 12.20
CA VAL A 48 6.91 -6.35 10.82
C VAL A 48 5.74 -6.10 9.87
N ALA A 49 4.55 -6.65 10.17
CA ALA A 49 3.34 -6.48 9.38
C ALA A 49 2.66 -5.12 9.60
N PHE A 50 2.88 -4.46 10.74
CA PHE A 50 2.19 -3.22 11.05
C PHE A 50 2.48 -2.07 10.06
N PRO A 51 3.75 -1.83 9.63
CA PRO A 51 4.04 -0.88 8.56
C PRO A 51 3.32 -1.17 7.23
N ALA A 52 3.01 -2.44 6.93
CA ALA A 52 2.20 -2.83 5.77
C ALA A 52 0.74 -2.40 5.89
N ILE A 53 0.15 -2.58 7.07
CA ILE A 53 -1.22 -2.12 7.36
C ILE A 53 -1.29 -0.59 7.26
N VAL A 54 -0.35 0.11 7.88
CA VAL A 54 -0.31 1.58 7.88
C VAL A 54 -0.06 2.12 6.47
N GLY A 55 0.83 1.48 5.71
CA GLY A 55 1.05 1.76 4.28
C GLY A 55 -0.22 1.63 3.46
N ALA A 56 -0.94 0.51 3.60
CA ALA A 56 -2.21 0.27 2.94
C ALA A 56 -3.27 1.33 3.29
N ILE A 57 -3.41 1.68 4.56
CA ILE A 57 -4.33 2.74 5.02
C ILE A 57 -3.97 4.09 4.37
N GLY A 58 -2.69 4.44 4.34
CA GLY A 58 -2.20 5.69 3.76
C GLY A 58 -2.54 5.84 2.27
N GLU A 59 -2.51 4.73 1.53
CA GLU A 59 -2.85 4.67 0.10
C GLU A 59 -4.35 4.66 -0.16
N LEU A 60 -5.12 3.94 0.65
CA LEU A 60 -6.59 3.99 0.57
C LEU A 60 -7.10 5.41 0.85
N GLU A 61 -6.43 6.16 1.72
CA GLU A 61 -6.80 7.53 2.04
C GLU A 61 -6.80 8.48 0.86
N VAL A 62 -6.02 8.19 -0.18
CA VAL A 62 -5.97 8.97 -1.42
C VAL A 62 -7.31 8.92 -2.17
N VAL A 63 -8.05 7.81 -2.04
CA VAL A 63 -9.34 7.63 -2.70
C VAL A 63 -10.39 8.61 -2.15
N TRP A 64 -10.51 8.69 -0.83
CA TRP A 64 -11.55 9.51 -0.20
C TRP A 64 -11.12 10.95 0.11
N ARG A 65 -9.82 11.23 0.32
CA ARG A 65 -9.37 12.62 0.38
C ARG A 65 -9.50 13.26 -1.00
N ARG A 66 -10.20 14.40 -1.07
CA ARG A 66 -10.24 15.28 -2.25
C ARG A 66 -8.89 16.01 -2.41
N LEU A 67 -7.77 15.29 -2.52
CA LEU A 67 -6.47 15.88 -2.83
C LEU A 67 -6.55 16.50 -4.24
N SER A 68 -5.87 17.59 -4.55
CA SER A 68 -5.98 18.29 -5.85
C SER A 68 -4.78 17.96 -6.76
N VAL A 69 -5.05 17.81 -8.07
CA VAL A 69 -4.20 17.87 -9.30
C VAL A 69 -2.83 17.14 -9.34
N ASN A 70 -2.04 17.05 -8.27
CA ASN A 70 -0.76 16.31 -8.22
C ASN A 70 -0.87 14.92 -7.56
N ARG A 71 -2.00 14.22 -7.78
CA ARG A 71 -2.37 13.03 -6.99
C ARG A 71 -1.48 11.81 -7.15
N ILE A 72 -0.94 11.56 -8.36
CA ILE A 72 -0.13 10.36 -8.61
C ILE A 72 1.24 10.51 -7.95
N ALA A 73 1.88 11.67 -8.10
CA ALA A 73 3.14 11.95 -7.42
C ALA A 73 2.98 11.94 -5.89
N GLU A 74 1.87 12.48 -5.36
CA GLU A 74 1.60 12.45 -3.92
C GLU A 74 1.27 11.04 -3.42
N ALA A 75 0.55 10.22 -4.21
CA ALA A 75 0.31 8.82 -3.89
C ALA A 75 1.61 8.01 -3.86
N LEU A 76 2.42 8.07 -4.93
CA LEU A 76 3.74 7.43 -4.97
C LEU A 76 4.66 7.88 -3.82
N ARG A 77 4.58 9.15 -3.44
CA ARG A 77 5.31 9.66 -2.29
C ARG A 77 4.81 9.05 -0.98
N ARG A 78 3.49 8.93 -0.80
CA ARG A 78 2.90 8.30 0.39
C ARG A 78 3.32 6.83 0.49
N THR A 79 3.46 6.14 -0.64
CA THR A 79 3.93 4.74 -0.72
C THR A 79 5.32 4.58 -0.09
N LEU A 80 6.15 5.63 -0.16
CA LEU A 80 7.46 5.66 0.49
C LEU A 80 7.37 6.18 1.94
N VAL A 81 6.77 7.35 2.13
CA VAL A 81 6.85 8.11 3.39
C VAL A 81 6.06 7.44 4.51
N VAL A 82 4.84 6.97 4.22
CA VAL A 82 3.94 6.44 5.26
C VAL A 82 4.48 5.12 5.84
N PRO A 83 4.86 4.11 5.02
CA PRO A 83 5.47 2.89 5.55
C PRO A 83 6.79 3.13 6.27
N THR A 84 7.64 4.01 5.74
CA THR A 84 8.94 4.33 6.37
C THR A 84 8.75 5.00 7.73
N ALA A 85 7.82 5.95 7.84
CA ALA A 85 7.51 6.59 9.11
C ALA A 85 6.97 5.58 10.14
N SER A 86 6.08 4.68 9.71
CA SER A 86 5.57 3.62 10.57
C SER A 86 6.67 2.64 11.02
N ALA A 87 7.55 2.24 10.11
CA ALA A 87 8.66 1.34 10.41
C ALA A 87 9.68 1.99 11.37
N LEU A 88 9.97 3.28 11.20
CA LEU A 88 10.83 4.04 12.11
C LEU A 88 10.25 4.11 13.53
N VAL A 89 8.96 4.42 13.65
CA VAL A 89 8.29 4.46 14.97
C VAL A 89 8.30 3.08 15.61
N SER A 90 7.95 2.03 14.85
CA SER A 90 7.95 0.65 15.36
C SER A 90 9.35 0.20 15.78
N ALA A 91 10.38 0.49 14.97
CA ALA A 91 11.77 0.17 15.29
C ALA A 91 12.28 0.90 16.54
N ALA A 92 11.95 2.19 16.69
CA ALA A 92 12.28 2.95 17.89
C ALA A 92 11.59 2.38 19.13
N THR A 93 10.32 2.00 19.02
CA THR A 93 9.58 1.32 20.09
C THR A 93 10.23 -0.02 20.44
N VAL A 94 10.60 -0.84 19.45
CA VAL A 94 11.32 -2.10 19.68
C VAL A 94 12.63 -1.87 20.41
N ALA A 95 13.43 -0.88 20.00
CA ALA A 95 14.71 -0.58 20.66
C ALA A 95 14.53 -0.17 22.13
N ILE A 96 13.52 0.66 22.43
CA ILE A 96 13.23 1.11 23.80
C ILE A 96 12.70 -0.06 24.64
N SER A 97 11.75 -0.83 24.12
CA SER A 97 11.17 -1.99 24.81
C SER A 97 12.22 -3.07 25.06
N TYR A 98 13.09 -3.33 24.08
CA TYR A 98 14.21 -4.26 24.24
C TYR A 98 15.14 -3.82 25.37
N ALA A 99 15.56 -2.55 25.38
CA ALA A 99 16.42 -2.02 26.45
C ALA A 99 15.75 -2.10 27.83
N ALA A 100 14.44 -1.85 27.92
CA ALA A 100 13.70 -1.97 29.18
C ALA A 100 13.65 -3.43 29.69
N LEU A 101 13.35 -4.37 28.80
CA LEU A 101 13.29 -5.81 29.13
C LEU A 101 14.66 -6.38 29.49
N ASP A 102 15.74 -5.89 28.87
CA ASP A 102 17.13 -6.22 29.20
C ASP A 102 17.49 -5.75 30.61
N VAL A 103 17.15 -4.49 30.95
CA VAL A 103 17.33 -3.93 32.31
C VAL A 103 16.53 -4.70 33.37
N GLU A 104 15.35 -5.20 33.01
CA GLU A 104 14.51 -6.04 33.89
C GLU A 104 15.02 -7.48 34.02
N GLY A 105 16.04 -7.89 33.26
CA GLY A 105 16.54 -9.27 33.24
C GLY A 105 15.54 -10.27 32.65
N ARG A 106 14.56 -9.79 31.88
CA ARG A 106 13.53 -10.61 31.22
C ARG A 106 14.00 -11.19 29.89
N ILE A 107 15.06 -10.61 29.31
CA ILE A 107 15.76 -11.14 28.15
C ILE A 107 16.94 -11.99 28.67
N GLY A 108 16.66 -13.22 29.09
CA GLY A 108 17.71 -14.23 29.32
C GLY A 108 18.31 -14.73 28.00
N ASP A 109 19.33 -15.61 28.08
CA ASP A 109 20.12 -16.10 26.93
C ASP A 109 19.31 -16.73 25.76
N ASP A 110 18.02 -17.06 25.94
CA ASP A 110 17.23 -17.86 24.97
C ASP A 110 15.84 -17.29 24.57
N HIS A 111 15.44 -16.05 24.92
CA HIS A 111 13.99 -15.72 24.93
C HIS A 111 13.51 -14.49 24.15
N LEU A 112 14.15 -14.17 23.04
CA LEU A 112 13.48 -13.40 22.01
C LEU A 112 13.54 -14.17 20.70
N VAL A 113 12.38 -14.55 20.19
CA VAL A 113 12.24 -15.21 18.90
C VAL A 113 12.29 -14.18 17.78
N PHE A 114 13.31 -13.34 17.86
CA PHE A 114 13.91 -12.84 16.65
C PHE A 114 14.84 -13.96 16.19
N PRO A 115 14.72 -14.44 14.95
CA PRO A 115 15.60 -15.48 14.45
C PRO A 115 17.04 -15.14 14.82
N ALA A 116 17.69 -16.01 15.60
CA ALA A 116 18.99 -15.76 16.24
C ALA A 116 20.07 -15.34 15.22
N ASP A 117 19.86 -15.67 13.95
CA ASP A 117 20.71 -15.33 12.81
C ASP A 117 20.48 -13.92 12.21
N VAL A 118 19.45 -13.20 12.64
CA VAL A 118 18.97 -11.95 11.99
C VAL A 118 19.50 -10.69 12.68
N GLY A 119 20.20 -10.83 13.81
CA GLY A 119 20.83 -9.72 14.51
C GLY A 119 19.82 -8.83 15.22
N ASN A 120 20.08 -7.52 15.23
CA ASN A 120 19.37 -6.59 16.12
C ASN A 120 17.87 -6.38 15.72
N PRO A 121 16.90 -6.67 16.59
CA PRO A 121 15.47 -6.70 16.25
C PRO A 121 14.87 -5.38 15.74
N TRP A 122 15.42 -4.23 16.16
CA TRP A 122 14.98 -2.94 15.63
C TRP A 122 15.40 -2.75 14.17
N ALA A 123 16.54 -3.31 13.75
CA ALA A 123 17.02 -3.20 12.37
C ALA A 123 16.15 -4.03 11.43
N LEU A 124 15.77 -5.24 11.84
CA LEU A 124 14.80 -6.06 11.12
C LEU A 124 13.46 -5.32 10.98
N THR A 125 12.93 -4.82 12.10
CA THR A 125 11.65 -4.08 12.12
C THR A 125 11.70 -2.85 11.20
N LEU A 126 12.83 -2.15 11.17
CA LEU A 126 13.04 -1.00 10.30
C LEU A 126 13.06 -1.40 8.82
N PHE A 127 13.96 -2.31 8.43
CA PHE A 127 14.18 -2.61 7.01
C PHE A 127 13.13 -3.55 6.42
N ALA A 128 12.82 -4.66 7.09
CA ALA A 128 11.80 -5.59 6.63
C ALA A 128 10.41 -4.97 6.77
N GLY A 129 10.14 -4.24 7.86
CA GLY A 129 8.88 -3.53 8.04
C GLY A 129 8.69 -2.44 7.00
N ALA A 130 9.71 -1.60 6.74
CA ALA A 130 9.62 -0.61 5.66
C ALA A 130 9.45 -1.26 4.29
N GLY A 131 10.19 -2.33 3.98
CA GLY A 131 10.10 -3.04 2.70
C GLY A 131 8.73 -3.67 2.45
N LEU A 132 8.22 -4.47 3.41
CA LEU A 132 6.87 -5.04 3.35
C LEU A 132 5.80 -3.94 3.35
N GLY A 133 6.05 -2.89 4.11
CA GLY A 133 5.27 -1.67 4.14
C GLY A 133 5.07 -1.03 2.77
N MET A 134 6.18 -0.80 2.06
CA MET A 134 6.19 -0.24 0.71
C MET A 134 5.55 -1.20 -0.29
N ALA A 135 5.82 -2.50 -0.19
CA ALA A 135 5.23 -3.50 -1.08
C ALA A 135 3.70 -3.55 -0.95
N ALA A 136 3.19 -3.52 0.29
CA ALA A 136 1.75 -3.49 0.55
C ALA A 136 1.11 -2.18 0.08
N ALA A 137 1.74 -1.03 0.35
CA ALA A 137 1.27 0.25 -0.14
C ALA A 137 1.23 0.28 -1.68
N LEU A 138 2.29 -0.18 -2.34
CA LEU A 138 2.34 -0.26 -3.81
C LEU A 138 1.26 -1.20 -4.36
N GLY A 139 1.05 -2.35 -3.70
CA GLY A 139 -0.01 -3.29 -4.04
C GLY A 139 -1.39 -2.63 -3.98
N VAL A 140 -1.71 -1.93 -2.89
CA VAL A 140 -2.96 -1.18 -2.74
C VAL A 140 -3.06 -0.06 -3.78
N LEU A 141 -1.98 0.66 -4.04
CA LEU A 141 -1.95 1.71 -5.04
C LEU A 141 -2.32 1.15 -6.43
N MET A 142 -1.69 0.06 -6.85
CA MET A 142 -1.89 -0.53 -8.17
C MET A 142 -3.23 -1.24 -8.31
N ILE A 143 -3.66 -1.98 -7.29
CA ILE A 143 -4.82 -2.89 -7.38
C ILE A 143 -6.12 -2.19 -6.99
N VAL A 144 -6.06 -1.19 -6.09
CA VAL A 144 -7.25 -0.57 -5.50
C VAL A 144 -7.31 0.91 -5.85
N THR A 145 -6.34 1.69 -5.38
CA THR A 145 -6.40 3.16 -5.48
C THR A 145 -6.39 3.64 -6.93
N PHE A 146 -5.50 3.11 -7.77
CA PHE A 146 -5.38 3.54 -9.16
C PHE A 146 -6.63 3.19 -10.01
N PRO A 147 -7.19 1.96 -9.94
CA PRO A 147 -8.48 1.66 -10.55
C PRO A 147 -9.62 2.57 -10.07
N LEU A 148 -9.71 2.86 -8.77
CA LEU A 148 -10.77 3.72 -8.25
C LEU A 148 -10.61 5.17 -8.75
N LEU A 149 -9.39 5.70 -8.78
CA LEU A 149 -9.12 7.04 -9.32
C LEU A 149 -9.46 7.15 -10.81
N THR A 150 -9.14 6.12 -11.59
CA THR A 150 -9.43 6.09 -13.03
C THR A 150 -10.93 5.91 -13.33
N VAL A 151 -11.70 5.24 -12.47
CA VAL A 151 -13.16 5.15 -12.59
C VAL A 151 -13.85 6.45 -12.17
N PHE A 152 -13.60 6.91 -10.94
CA PHE A 152 -14.34 8.04 -10.36
C PHE A 152 -13.85 9.40 -10.85
N ARG A 153 -12.61 9.50 -11.32
CA ARG A 153 -11.95 10.77 -11.64
C ARG A 153 -11.17 10.70 -12.95
N ALA A 154 -11.73 9.98 -13.93
CA ALA A 154 -11.17 9.79 -15.27
C ALA A 154 -10.72 11.09 -15.94
N ASP A 155 -11.48 12.17 -15.77
CA ASP A 155 -11.20 13.48 -16.37
C ASP A 155 -9.85 14.05 -15.93
N GLU A 156 -9.50 13.87 -14.65
CA GLU A 156 -8.22 14.33 -14.11
C GLU A 156 -7.05 13.45 -14.55
N VAL A 157 -7.27 12.13 -14.69
CA VAL A 157 -6.25 11.21 -15.18
C VAL A 157 -5.95 11.46 -16.65
N VAL A 158 -6.96 11.82 -17.44
CA VAL A 158 -6.78 12.21 -18.84
C VAL A 158 -6.00 13.53 -18.91
N ALA A 159 -6.36 14.54 -18.12
CA ALA A 159 -5.64 15.82 -18.09
C ALA A 159 -4.16 15.67 -17.70
N PHE A 160 -3.83 14.71 -16.83
CA PHE A 160 -2.44 14.44 -16.44
C PHE A 160 -1.63 13.72 -17.54
N ASN A 161 -2.24 12.76 -18.25
CA ASN A 161 -1.54 11.95 -19.25
C ASN A 161 -1.57 12.55 -20.67
N TYR A 162 -2.49 13.47 -20.93
CA TYR A 162 -2.70 14.03 -22.26
C TYR A 162 -2.76 15.55 -22.14
N VAL A 163 -1.58 16.17 -22.25
CA VAL A 163 -1.40 17.63 -22.14
C VAL A 163 -2.06 18.38 -23.30
N GLU A 164 -2.34 17.72 -24.43
CA GLU A 164 -2.85 18.33 -25.67
C GLU A 164 -3.92 17.45 -26.37
N LEU A 165 -4.93 16.96 -25.65
CA LEU A 165 -6.08 16.32 -26.31
C LEU A 165 -7.07 17.39 -26.78
N ASP A 166 -7.28 17.43 -28.10
CA ASP A 166 -8.35 18.21 -28.73
C ASP A 166 -9.73 17.83 -28.15
N GLU A 167 -10.64 18.79 -28.01
CA GLU A 167 -11.91 18.61 -27.26
C GLU A 167 -12.75 17.43 -27.79
N GLN A 168 -12.60 17.12 -29.08
CA GLN A 168 -13.29 16.02 -29.76
C GLN A 168 -12.83 14.62 -29.29
N HIS A 169 -11.60 14.47 -28.79
CA HIS A 169 -11.02 13.18 -28.41
C HIS A 169 -11.09 12.88 -26.91
N LEU A 170 -11.43 13.89 -26.08
CA LEU A 170 -11.66 13.76 -24.63
C LEU A 170 -12.62 12.61 -24.23
N PRO A 171 -13.83 12.46 -24.82
CA PRO A 171 -14.75 11.40 -24.41
C PRO A 171 -14.21 9.99 -24.70
N THR A 172 -13.48 9.83 -25.81
CA THR A 172 -12.83 8.57 -26.20
C THR A 172 -11.69 8.24 -25.24
N ALA A 173 -10.86 9.22 -24.89
CA ALA A 173 -9.77 9.08 -23.93
C ALA A 173 -10.26 8.71 -22.53
N ARG A 174 -11.33 9.36 -22.04
CA ARG A 174 -11.98 9.03 -20.75
C ARG A 174 -12.45 7.58 -20.71
N THR A 175 -13.06 7.12 -21.80
CA THR A 175 -13.56 5.74 -21.91
C THR A 175 -12.40 4.74 -21.93
N ALA A 176 -11.29 5.06 -22.59
CA ALA A 176 -10.09 4.24 -22.59
C ALA A 176 -9.44 4.16 -21.20
N VAL A 177 -9.32 5.29 -20.49
CA VAL A 177 -8.77 5.33 -19.11
C VAL A 177 -9.62 4.50 -18.14
N ARG A 178 -10.95 4.62 -18.21
CA ARG A 178 -11.86 3.78 -17.42
C ARG A 178 -11.73 2.30 -17.79
N GLY A 179 -11.52 1.98 -19.06
CA GLY A 179 -11.27 0.61 -19.50
C GLY A 179 -9.98 0.03 -18.91
N ILE A 180 -8.88 0.81 -18.89
CA ILE A 180 -7.61 0.41 -18.26
C ILE A 180 -7.82 0.12 -16.77
N ALA A 181 -8.60 0.96 -16.07
CA ALA A 181 -8.98 0.73 -14.67
C ALA A 181 -9.57 -0.66 -14.44
N VAL A 182 -10.54 -1.02 -15.27
CA VAL A 182 -11.26 -2.30 -15.19
C VAL A 182 -10.30 -3.45 -15.45
N VAL A 183 -9.39 -3.34 -16.42
CA VAL A 183 -8.38 -4.37 -16.70
C VAL A 183 -7.46 -4.57 -15.49
N VAL A 184 -6.94 -3.49 -14.93
CA VAL A 184 -6.02 -3.53 -13.78
C VAL A 184 -6.71 -4.09 -12.54
N ALA A 185 -8.00 -3.82 -12.32
CA ALA A 185 -8.77 -4.39 -11.21
C ALA A 185 -9.15 -5.87 -11.44
N CYS A 186 -9.49 -6.27 -12.67
CA CYS A 186 -9.90 -7.64 -12.98
C CYS A 186 -8.75 -8.64 -12.83
N LEU A 187 -7.52 -8.26 -13.18
CA LEU A 187 -6.37 -9.15 -13.11
C LEU A 187 -6.12 -9.74 -11.70
N PRO A 188 -5.94 -8.94 -10.63
CA PRO A 188 -5.70 -9.46 -9.28
C PRO A 188 -6.92 -10.22 -8.74
N VAL A 189 -8.15 -9.79 -9.05
CA VAL A 189 -9.37 -10.50 -8.62
C VAL A 189 -9.47 -11.86 -9.29
N ALA A 190 -9.18 -11.95 -10.59
CA ALA A 190 -9.17 -13.22 -11.31
C ALA A 190 -8.06 -14.16 -10.79
N VAL A 191 -6.84 -13.65 -10.62
CA VAL A 191 -5.72 -14.44 -10.07
C VAL A 191 -6.05 -14.95 -8.68
N THR A 192 -6.56 -14.09 -7.79
CA THR A 192 -6.94 -14.48 -6.42
C THR A 192 -8.07 -15.53 -6.45
N ALA A 193 -9.07 -15.34 -7.30
CA ALA A 193 -10.18 -16.30 -7.43
C ALA A 193 -9.71 -17.66 -7.96
N PHE A 194 -8.72 -17.71 -8.86
CA PHE A 194 -8.12 -18.97 -9.30
C PHE A 194 -7.28 -19.64 -8.20
N VAL A 195 -6.49 -18.86 -7.44
CA VAL A 195 -5.68 -19.37 -6.32
C VAL A 195 -6.56 -19.94 -5.20
N LEU A 196 -7.72 -19.34 -4.95
CA LEU A 196 -8.67 -19.77 -3.92
C LEU A 196 -9.67 -20.84 -4.42
N ASP A 197 -9.50 -21.34 -5.64
CA ASP A 197 -10.39 -22.33 -6.29
C ASP A 197 -11.86 -21.88 -6.35
N TRP A 198 -12.09 -20.62 -6.73
CA TRP A 198 -13.40 -20.01 -6.92
C TRP A 198 -13.71 -19.76 -8.41
N PRO A 199 -13.90 -20.82 -9.22
CA PRO A 199 -14.03 -20.70 -10.67
C PRO A 199 -15.26 -19.88 -11.09
N LEU A 200 -16.33 -19.88 -10.30
CA LEU A 200 -17.55 -19.10 -10.55
C LEU A 200 -17.32 -17.59 -10.49
N LEU A 201 -16.31 -17.14 -9.75
CA LEU A 201 -15.89 -15.73 -9.72
C LEU A 201 -14.78 -15.46 -10.74
N ALA A 202 -13.83 -16.38 -10.89
CA ALA A 202 -12.66 -16.21 -11.73
C ALA A 202 -13.01 -16.04 -13.22
N TRP A 203 -13.92 -16.87 -13.74
CA TRP A 203 -14.29 -16.83 -15.16
C TRP A 203 -15.01 -15.55 -15.58
N PRO A 204 -16.09 -15.10 -14.88
CA PRO A 204 -16.75 -13.84 -15.23
C PRO A 204 -15.81 -12.63 -15.16
N VAL A 205 -14.95 -12.56 -14.14
CA VAL A 205 -13.99 -11.45 -13.98
C VAL A 205 -12.97 -11.46 -15.12
N THR A 206 -12.49 -12.63 -15.53
CA THR A 206 -11.58 -12.77 -16.66
C THR A 206 -12.24 -12.31 -17.96
N VAL A 207 -13.49 -12.70 -18.21
CA VAL A 207 -14.25 -12.27 -19.40
C VAL A 207 -14.44 -10.75 -19.42
N VAL A 208 -14.81 -10.15 -18.29
CA VAL A 208 -14.94 -8.68 -18.16
C VAL A 208 -13.59 -7.99 -18.44
N GLY A 209 -12.49 -8.52 -17.90
CA GLY A 209 -11.15 -8.02 -18.16
C GLY A 209 -10.79 -8.07 -19.65
N VAL A 210 -11.03 -9.19 -20.32
CA VAL A 210 -10.76 -9.36 -21.77
C VAL A 210 -11.60 -8.40 -22.61
N ILE A 211 -12.90 -8.25 -22.32
CA ILE A 211 -13.77 -7.29 -23.02
C ILE A 211 -13.24 -5.86 -22.83
N ALA A 212 -12.83 -5.50 -21.61
CA ALA A 212 -12.24 -4.21 -21.34
C ALA A 212 -10.94 -3.98 -22.13
N VAL A 213 -10.04 -4.96 -22.21
CA VAL A 213 -8.82 -4.88 -23.04
C VAL A 213 -9.17 -4.62 -24.51
N ILE A 214 -10.07 -5.43 -25.09
CA ILE A 214 -10.50 -5.28 -26.49
C ILE A 214 -11.03 -3.88 -26.74
N ARG A 215 -11.85 -3.36 -25.82
CA ARG A 215 -12.43 -2.02 -25.92
C ARG A 215 -11.36 -0.94 -25.84
N VAL A 216 -10.41 -1.03 -24.91
CA VAL A 216 -9.29 -0.08 -24.75
C VAL A 216 -8.43 -0.05 -26.01
N VAL A 217 -8.00 -1.22 -26.50
CA VAL A 217 -7.18 -1.33 -27.72
C VAL A 217 -7.93 -0.79 -28.93
N GLY A 218 -9.23 -1.08 -29.05
CA GLY A 218 -10.07 -0.54 -30.12
C GLY A 218 -10.17 0.99 -30.09
N LEU A 219 -10.31 1.57 -28.89
CA LEU A 219 -10.36 3.03 -28.71
C LEU A 219 -9.01 3.69 -28.99
N GLN A 220 -7.90 3.12 -28.52
CA GLN A 220 -6.55 3.63 -28.78
C GLN A 220 -6.22 3.63 -30.27
N ARG A 221 -6.61 2.57 -31.00
CA ARG A 221 -6.43 2.49 -32.46
C ARG A 221 -7.24 3.54 -33.23
N ARG A 222 -8.36 4.01 -32.70
CA ARG A 222 -9.14 5.10 -33.33
C ARG A 222 -8.46 6.45 -33.11
N ILE A 223 -7.93 6.70 -31.92
CA ILE A 223 -7.20 7.93 -31.60
C ILE A 223 -5.92 8.04 -32.44
N GLY A 224 -5.12 6.96 -32.54
CA GLY A 224 -3.87 6.96 -33.31
C GLY A 224 -4.02 6.97 -34.84
N ARG A 225 -5.25 6.94 -35.37
CA ARG A 225 -5.54 7.02 -36.82
C ARG A 225 -6.09 8.39 -37.25
N SER A 226 -6.30 9.32 -36.31
CA SER A 226 -6.64 10.69 -36.66
C SER A 226 -5.41 11.35 -37.28
N PRO A 227 -5.45 11.86 -38.53
CA PRO A 227 -4.39 12.72 -39.02
C PRO A 227 -4.35 13.96 -38.10
N ILE A 228 -3.14 14.28 -37.63
CA ILE A 228 -2.83 15.56 -36.97
C ILE A 228 -2.71 16.61 -38.06
#